data_AF-A0A1E7Q228-F1
#
_entry.id   AF-A0A1E7Q228-F1
#
_cell.length_a   1.000
_cell.length_b   1.000
_cell.length_c   1.000
_cell.angle_alpha   90.00
_cell.angle_beta   90.00
_cell.angle_gamma   90.00
#
_symmetry.space_group_name_H-M   'P 1'
#
loop_
_entity.id
_entity.type
_entity.pdbx_description
1 polymer ?
#
loop_
_entity_poly.entity_id
_entity_poly.type
_entity_poly.pdbx_seq_one_letter_code
_entity_poly.pdbx_strand_id
1 'polypeptide(L)'
;MGIGGVSIWQLLIVLAIIVLLFGTKKLRGIGTDLGDAIKGFRSSIKDEPAKEEDKDSAQLAEKSTDTSEQQPNNAASKDKTKV
;
A
#
# COMPACT_ATOMS: atom_id res chain seq x y z
N MET A 1 5.45 -37.40 3.71
CA MET A 1 5.96 -36.10 4.19
C MET A 1 5.08 -35.00 3.61
N GLY A 2 3.92 -34.78 4.22
CA GLY A 2 2.99 -33.75 3.77
C GLY A 2 3.43 -32.37 4.24
N ILE A 3 2.96 -31.35 3.54
CA ILE A 3 3.02 -29.91 3.89
C ILE A 3 2.48 -29.54 5.30
N GLY A 4 2.07 -30.52 6.12
CA GLY A 4 1.53 -30.33 7.48
C GLY A 4 2.57 -30.11 8.59
N GLY A 5 3.87 -29.99 8.25
CA GLY A 5 4.93 -29.65 9.22
C GLY A 5 5.20 -28.15 9.36
N VAL A 6 4.65 -27.33 8.45
CA VAL A 6 4.79 -25.88 8.54
C VAL A 6 3.70 -25.35 9.46
N SER A 7 4.02 -25.27 10.74
CA SER A 7 3.10 -24.70 11.71
C SER A 7 2.99 -23.18 11.52
N ILE A 8 1.79 -22.64 11.79
CA ILE A 8 1.44 -21.22 11.59
C ILE A 8 2.47 -20.31 12.30
N TRP A 9 3.00 -20.76 13.44
CA TRP A 9 4.01 -20.03 14.22
C TRP A 9 5.30 -19.78 13.44
N GLN A 10 5.74 -20.74 12.63
CA GLN A 10 6.94 -20.63 11.81
C GLN A 10 6.72 -19.63 10.67
N LEU A 11 5.53 -19.63 10.06
CA LEU A 11 5.18 -18.66 9.01
C LEU A 11 5.19 -17.22 9.56
N LEU A 12 4.71 -17.00 10.79
CA LEU A 12 4.77 -15.68 11.43
C LEU A 12 6.21 -15.22 11.69
N ILE A 13 7.08 -16.11 12.17
CA ILE A 13 8.51 -15.80 12.35
C ILE A 13 9.15 -15.42 11.02
N VAL A 14 8.90 -16.19 9.95
CA VAL A 14 9.47 -15.92 8.62
C VAL A 14 8.94 -14.60 8.06
N LEU A 15 7.64 -14.35 8.18
CA LEU A 15 7.01 -13.09 7.76
C LEU A 15 7.64 -11.90 8.48
N ALA A 16 7.87 -11.98 9.79
CA ALA A 16 8.49 -10.92 10.56
C ALA A 16 9.90 -10.58 10.03
N ILE A 17 10.70 -11.59 9.69
CA ILE A 17 12.04 -11.38 9.11
C ILE A 17 11.94 -10.69 7.75
N ILE A 18 11.03 -11.13 6.87
CA ILE A 18 10.83 -10.51 5.55
C ILE A 18 10.42 -9.04 5.72
N VAL A 19 9.50 -8.74 6.63
CA VAL A 19 9.06 -7.37 6.93
C VAL A 19 10.22 -6.51 7.42
N LEU A 20 11.11 -7.06 8.25
CA LEU A 20 12.31 -6.35 8.73
C LEU A 20 13.31 -6.06 7.60
N LEU A 21 13.54 -7.01 6.70
CA LEU A 21 14.49 -6.88 5.60
C LEU A 21 14.03 -5.89 4.52
N PHE A 22 12.76 -6.00 4.11
CA PHE A 22 12.20 -5.17 3.05
C PHE A 22 11.61 -3.86 3.57
N GLY A 23 11.32 -3.78 4.87
CA GLY A 23 10.64 -2.65 5.51
C GLY A 23 9.13 -2.62 5.21
N THR A 24 8.35 -2.09 6.15
CA THR A 24 6.87 -2.00 6.02
C THR A 24 6.43 -1.05 4.89
N LYS A 25 7.24 -0.04 4.52
CA LYS A 25 6.92 0.92 3.45
C LYS A 25 6.81 0.26 2.07
N LYS A 26 7.77 -0.61 1.71
CA LYS A 26 7.75 -1.31 0.41
C LYS A 26 6.67 -2.41 0.38
N LEU A 27 6.51 -3.13 1.49
CA LEU A 27 5.47 -4.17 1.61
C LEU A 27 4.06 -3.59 1.56
N ARG A 28 3.83 -2.39 2.09
CA ARG A 28 2.51 -1.75 2.05
C ARG A 28 2.13 -1.29 0.64
N GLY A 29 3.05 -0.70 -0.12
CA GLY A 29 2.79 -0.33 -1.51
C GLY A 29 2.41 -1.54 -2.38
N ILE A 30 3.27 -2.55 -2.41
CA ILE A 30 3.03 -3.77 -3.20
C ILE A 30 1.86 -4.60 -2.63
N GLY A 31 1.70 -4.60 -1.31
CA GLY A 31 0.64 -5.32 -0.62
C GLY A 31 -0.75 -4.72 -0.81
N THR A 32 -0.87 -3.40 -0.99
CA THR A 32 -2.13 -2.76 -1.36
C THR A 32 -2.55 -3.18 -2.77
N ASP A 33 -1.64 -3.06 -3.75
CA ASP A 33 -1.94 -3.42 -5.15
C ASP A 33 -2.26 -4.91 -5.31
N LEU A 34 -1.48 -5.78 -4.67
CA LEU A 34 -1.71 -7.22 -4.69
C LEU A 34 -2.95 -7.61 -3.87
N GLY A 35 -3.21 -6.90 -2.77
CA GLY A 35 -4.37 -7.11 -1.92
C GLY A 35 -5.67 -6.78 -2.64
N ASP A 36 -5.72 -5.69 -3.40
CA ASP A 36 -6.90 -5.30 -4.17
C ASP A 36 -7.19 -6.28 -5.31
N ALA A 37 -6.15 -6.78 -6.00
CA ALA A 37 -6.30 -7.83 -7.01
C ALA A 37 -6.84 -9.15 -6.41
N ILE A 38 -6.32 -9.57 -5.25
CA ILE A 38 -6.78 -10.78 -4.56
C ILE A 38 -8.20 -10.59 -3.98
N LYS A 39 -8.56 -9.38 -3.54
CA LYS A 39 -9.91 -9.04 -3.04
C LYS A 39 -10.95 -9.24 -4.15
N GLY A 40 -10.70 -8.71 -5.34
CA GLY A 40 -11.57 -8.93 -6.51
C GLY A 40 -11.71 -10.41 -6.87
N PHE A 41 -10.59 -11.14 -6.91
CA PHE A 41 -10.60 -12.59 -7.16
C PHE A 41 -11.41 -13.38 -6.12
N ARG A 42 -11.25 -13.06 -4.85
CA ARG A 42 -11.97 -13.73 -3.76
C ARG A 42 -13.46 -13.38 -3.75
N SER A 43 -13.83 -12.16 -4.13
CA SER A 43 -15.24 -11.78 -4.33
C SER A 43 -15.86 -12.57 -5.46
N SER A 44 -15.22 -12.62 -6.64
CA SER A 44 -15.75 -13.37 -7.79
C SER A 44 -15.89 -14.87 -7.54
N ILE A 45 -15.03 -15.47 -6.70
CA ILE A 45 -15.14 -16.88 -6.29
C ILE A 45 -16.26 -17.09 -5.24
N LYS A 46 -16.60 -16.07 -4.46
CA LYS A 46 -17.65 -16.14 -3.43
C LYS A 46 -19.03 -15.76 -3.95
N ASP A 47 -19.14 -15.12 -5.13
CA ASP A 47 -20.40 -14.65 -5.73
C ASP A 47 -21.31 -15.76 -6.29
N GLU A 48 -20.99 -17.05 -6.06
CA GLU A 48 -21.88 -18.18 -6.31
C GLU A 48 -22.07 -18.96 -4.99
N PRO A 49 -23.22 -18.95 -4.29
CA PRO A 49 -24.42 -18.09 -4.31
C PRO A 49 -24.60 -17.33 -2.97
N ALA A 50 -24.44 -16.01 -2.96
CA ALA A 50 -25.07 -15.10 -1.98
C ALA A 50 -24.93 -13.66 -2.48
N LYS A 51 -25.99 -13.16 -3.08
CA LYS A 51 -26.09 -11.77 -3.54
C LYS A 51 -25.93 -10.78 -2.38
N GLU A 52 -25.17 -9.74 -2.69
CA GLU A 52 -25.35 -8.35 -2.24
C GLU A 52 -25.05 -8.06 -0.76
N GLU A 53 -23.81 -7.65 -0.46
CA GLU A 53 -23.46 -6.64 0.55
C GLU A 53 -21.96 -6.28 0.41
N ASP A 54 -21.67 -5.17 -0.27
CA ASP A 54 -20.99 -3.99 0.29
C ASP A 54 -20.54 -3.07 -0.83
N LYS A 55 -21.31 -2.00 -1.01
CA LYS A 55 -20.81 -0.77 -1.62
C LYS A 55 -19.86 -0.14 -0.62
N ASP A 56 -18.79 0.45 -1.13
CA ASP A 56 -18.04 1.49 -0.44
C ASP A 56 -17.09 0.99 0.66
N SER A 57 -15.84 0.78 0.29
CA SER A 57 -14.73 0.96 1.24
C SER A 57 -13.46 1.35 0.50
N ALA A 58 -13.12 2.62 0.72
CA ALA A 58 -11.81 3.25 0.61
C ALA A 58 -11.48 3.98 -0.71
N GLN A 59 -12.29 5.00 -1.05
CA GLN A 59 -11.68 6.33 -1.16
C GLN A 59 -10.97 6.61 0.17
N LEU A 60 -9.65 6.41 0.27
CA LEU A 60 -8.76 6.92 1.34
C LEU A 60 -7.32 6.45 1.07
N ALA A 61 -6.77 6.91 -0.05
CA ALA A 61 -5.32 6.94 -0.24
C ALA A 61 -4.91 8.25 -0.95
N GLU A 62 -5.60 9.34 -0.61
CA GLU A 62 -4.99 10.67 -0.74
C GLU A 62 -4.30 10.96 0.61
N LYS A 63 -3.07 11.47 0.53
CA LYS A 63 -2.14 11.81 1.63
C LYS A 63 -1.15 10.71 2.04
N SER A 64 -0.05 10.64 1.28
CA SER A 64 1.32 10.76 1.80
C SER A 64 2.34 10.76 0.65
N THR A 65 2.33 11.85 -0.13
CA THR A 65 3.56 12.32 -0.79
C THR A 65 4.24 13.23 0.23
N ASP A 66 5.13 12.66 1.04
CA ASP A 66 6.17 13.42 1.74
C ASP A 66 7.50 12.83 1.28
N THR A 67 7.87 13.22 0.06
CA THR A 67 9.25 13.20 -0.37
C THR A 67 9.90 14.43 0.26
N SER A 68 10.83 14.17 1.17
CA SER A 68 11.78 15.14 1.68
C SER A 68 12.59 15.73 0.51
N GLU A 69 12.24 16.95 0.07
CA GLU A 69 13.12 17.85 -0.69
C GLU A 69 12.80 19.31 -0.32
N GLN A 70 13.51 19.82 0.69
CA GLN A 70 13.67 21.25 0.93
C GLN A 70 14.63 21.83 -0.12
N GLN A 71 14.16 22.68 -1.05
CA GLN A 71 14.81 23.98 -1.39
C GLN A 71 13.94 24.79 -2.37
N PRO A 72 13.43 25.98 -2.00
CA PRO A 72 12.80 26.90 -2.95
C PRO A 72 13.89 27.75 -3.62
N ASN A 73 14.14 27.49 -4.90
CA ASN A 73 14.92 28.37 -5.76
C ASN A 73 13.95 29.17 -6.64
N ASN A 74 14.23 30.47 -6.79
CA ASN A 74 13.60 31.48 -7.64
C ASN A 74 12.39 32.25 -7.09
N ALA A 75 12.65 33.48 -6.65
CA ALA A 75 12.18 34.69 -7.35
C ALA A 75 12.85 35.96 -6.78
N ALA A 76 14.15 36.14 -7.06
CA ALA A 76 14.75 37.46 -7.08
C ALA A 76 14.65 38.01 -8.52
N SER A 77 13.69 38.89 -8.78
CA SER A 77 13.84 40.03 -9.69
C SER A 77 12.57 40.87 -9.61
N LYS A 78 12.64 41.93 -8.79
CA LYS A 78 11.62 42.98 -8.73
C LYS A 78 12.26 44.24 -9.33
N ASP A 79 12.60 44.17 -10.61
CA ASP A 79 12.90 45.34 -11.42
C ASP A 79 11.58 45.95 -11.90
N LYS A 80 11.15 47.02 -11.25
CA LYS A 80 10.36 48.09 -11.88
C LYS A 80 10.81 49.41 -11.27
N THR A 81 11.83 49.95 -11.92
CA THR A 81 12.22 51.35 -11.97
C THR A 81 10.98 52.26 -12.04
N LYS A 82 10.84 53.09 -11.01
CA LYS A 82 9.94 54.24 -10.96
C LYS A 82 10.82 55.50 -11.02
N VAL A 83 11.01 56.05 -12.21
CA VAL A 83 11.34 57.47 -12.46
C VAL A 83 10.64 57.91 -13.73
#